data_AF-A0A1Y4KW65-F1
#
_entry.id   AF-A0A1Y4KW65-F1
#
_cell.length_a   1.000
_cell.length_b   1.000
_cell.length_c   1.000
_cell.angle_alpha   90.00
_cell.angle_beta   90.00
_cell.angle_gamma   90.00
#
_symmetry.space_group_name_H-M   'P 1'
#
loop_
_entity.id
_entity.type
_entity.pdbx_description
1 polymer ?
#
loop_
_entity_poly.entity_id
_entity_poly.type
_entity_poly.pdbx_seq_one_letter_code
_entity_poly.pdbx_strand_id
1 'polypeptide(L)' 'MVPDDDSVRLLIHELGELDYSLLYQAYSAKGRNPAVDPKTMFEILTYAYSQNIYSSRKIETVCKRDINFM' A
#
# COMPACT_ATOMS: atom_id res chain seq x y z
N MET A 1 2.86 2.58 -17.95
CA MET A 1 1.52 1.97 -18.01
C MET A 1 1.67 0.58 -17.42
N VAL A 2 0.98 0.29 -16.31
CA VAL A 2 1.05 -1.01 -15.63
C VAL A 2 0.45 -2.06 -16.58
N PRO A 3 1.13 -3.18 -16.86
CA PRO A 3 0.61 -4.22 -17.74
C PRO A 3 -0.74 -4.75 -17.25
N ASP A 4 -1.64 -5.10 -18.18
CA ASP A 4 -2.98 -5.56 -17.84
C ASP A 4 -3.00 -6.83 -16.98
N ASP A 5 -1.94 -7.64 -17.07
CA ASP A 5 -1.75 -8.94 -16.41
C ASP A 5 -0.90 -8.84 -15.12
N ASP A 6 -0.63 -7.62 -14.65
CA ASP A 6 0.19 -7.42 -13.45
C ASP A 6 -0.60 -7.77 -12.18
N SER A 7 0.01 -8.60 -11.35
CA SER A 7 -0.43 -8.97 -9.99
C SER A 7 -0.91 -7.80 -9.14
N VAL A 8 -0.40 -6.58 -9.40
CA VAL A 8 -0.85 -5.33 -8.79
C VAL A 8 -2.35 -5.07 -8.98
N ARG A 9 -2.90 -5.30 -10.17
CA ARG A 9 -4.30 -4.94 -10.48
C ARG A 9 -5.30 -5.81 -9.74
N LEU A 10 -5.03 -7.12 -9.70
CA LEU A 10 -5.84 -8.05 -8.91
C LEU A 10 -5.79 -7.67 -7.44
N LEU A 11 -4.59 -7.38 -6.92
CA LEU A 11 -4.41 -7.01 -5.52
C LEU A 11 -5.13 -5.69 -5.19
N ILE A 12 -5.04 -4.65 -6.01
CA ILE A 12 -5.78 -3.39 -5.82
C ILE A 12 -7.30 -3.62 -5.87
N HIS A 13 -7.78 -4.47 -6.79
CA HIS A 13 -9.20 -4.81 -6.89
C HIS A 13 -9.71 -5.46 -5.59
N GLU A 14 -9.05 -6.52 -5.13
CA GLU A 14 -9.40 -7.22 -3.89
C GLU A 14 -9.30 -6.31 -2.66
N LEU A 15 -8.25 -5.48 -2.59
CA LEU A 15 -8.07 -4.51 -1.52
C LEU A 15 -9.13 -3.41 -1.55
N GLY A 16 -9.65 -3.06 -2.74
CA GLY A 16 -10.68 -2.04 -2.92
C GLY A 16 -11.98 -2.34 -2.16
N GLU A 17 -12.33 -3.61 -1.99
CA GLU A 17 -13.59 -4.06 -1.38
C GLU A 17 -13.50 -4.29 0.15
N LEU A 18 -12.30 -4.17 0.74
CA LEU A 18 -12.12 -4.40 2.18
C LEU A 18 -12.71 -3.28 3.04
N ASP A 19 -13.25 -3.65 4.20
CA ASP A 19 -13.63 -2.69 5.25
C ASP A 19 -12.38 -2.21 6.02
N TYR A 20 -12.01 -0.95 5.78
CA TYR A 20 -10.88 -0.28 6.42
C TYR A 20 -11.24 0.41 7.74
N SER A 21 -12.47 0.27 8.25
CA SER A 21 -12.93 0.97 9.46
C SER A 21 -11.98 0.78 10.66
N LEU A 22 -11.50 -0.44 10.88
CA LEU A 22 -10.54 -0.74 11.96
C LEU A 22 -9.15 -0.14 11.69
N LEU A 23 -8.72 -0.10 10.42
CA LEU A 23 -7.46 0.52 10.04
C LEU A 23 -7.50 2.01 10.39
N TYR A 24 -8.55 2.72 9.98
CA TYR A 24 -8.70 4.15 10.29
C TYR A 24 -8.82 4.42 11.79
N GLN A 25 -9.48 3.54 12.57
CA GLN A 25 -9.55 3.67 14.03
C GLN A 25 -8.19 3.54 14.72
N ALA A 26 -7.25 2.78 14.15
CA ALA A 26 -5.90 2.64 14.69
C ALA A 26 -5.05 3.92 14.52
N TYR A 27 -5.42 4.79 13.58
CA TYR A 27 -4.77 6.07 13.38
C TYR A 27 -5.40 7.13 14.29
N SER A 28 -4.57 7.90 15.00
CA SER A 28 -5.06 8.96 15.87
C SER A 28 -5.73 10.07 15.06
N ALA A 29 -6.99 10.37 15.38
CA ALA A 29 -7.69 11.56 14.87
C ALA A 29 -7.14 12.88 15.47
N LYS A 30 -6.25 12.81 16.46
CA LYS A 30 -5.62 13.96 17.13
C LYS A 30 -4.13 14.01 16.83
N GLY A 31 -3.63 15.19 16.47
CA GLY A 31 -2.21 15.42 16.18
C GLY A 31 -1.95 15.61 14.69
N ARG A 32 -0.74 15.29 14.24
CA ARG A 32 -0.34 15.46 12.84
C ARG A 32 -1.02 14.41 11.97
N ASN A 33 -1.77 14.87 10.97
CA ASN A 33 -2.36 13.98 9.98
C ASN A 33 -1.27 13.15 9.27
N PRO A 34 -1.55 11.88 8.96
CA PRO A 34 -0.65 11.05 8.16
C PRO A 34 -0.26 11.77 6.86
N ALA A 35 1.01 11.68 6.47
CA ALA A 35 1.49 12.26 5.21
C ALA A 35 0.94 11.51 3.98
N VAL A 36 0.49 10.27 4.17
CA VAL A 36 -0.10 9.38 3.17
C VAL A 36 -1.36 8.78 3.78
N ASP A 37 -2.40 8.58 2.97
CA ASP A 37 -3.62 7.94 3.44
C ASP A 37 -3.32 6.52 3.99
N PRO A 38 -3.88 6.13 5.15
CA PRO A 38 -3.68 4.80 5.73
C PRO A 38 -3.96 3.64 4.77
N LYS A 39 -4.98 3.75 3.91
CA LYS A 39 -5.31 2.72 2.91
C LYS A 39 -4.17 2.57 1.91
N THR A 40 -3.66 3.67 1.37
CA THR A 40 -2.53 3.63 0.42
C THR A 40 -1.28 3.03 1.06
N MET A 41 -0.97 3.38 2.30
CA MET A 41 0.16 2.75 3.02
C MET A 41 -0.05 1.24 3.18
N PHE A 42 -1.28 0.81 3.48
CA PHE A 42 -1.62 -0.60 3.60
C PHE A 42 -1.48 -1.35 2.26
N GLU A 43 -1.94 -0.76 1.15
CA GLU A 43 -1.80 -1.32 -0.20
C GLU A 43 -0.32 -1.51 -0.57
N ILE A 44 0.52 -0.50 -0.32
CA ILE A 44 1.97 -0.54 -0.56
C ILE A 44 2.62 -1.69 0.23
N LEU A 45 2.31 -1.81 1.51
CA LEU A 45 2.88 -2.85 2.38
C LEU A 45 2.41 -4.25 1.94
N THR A 46 1.13 -4.39 1.64
CA THR A 46 0.56 -5.67 1.21
C THR A 46 1.18 -6.15 -0.11
N TYR A 47 1.31 -5.24 -1.08
CA TYR A 47 1.97 -5.55 -2.35
C TYR A 47 3.47 -5.86 -2.16
N ALA A 48 4.18 -5.10 -1.33
CA ALA A 48 5.59 -5.40 -1.03
C ALA A 48 5.76 -6.81 -0.45
N TYR A 49 4.88 -7.18 0.49
CA TYR A 49 4.93 -8.47 1.15
C TYR A 49 4.56 -9.61 0.19
N SER A 50 3.61 -9.41 -0.74
CA SER A 50 3.32 -10.41 -1.79
C SER A 50 4.52 -10.66 -2.70
N GLN A 51 5.41 -9.67 -2.87
CA GLN A 51 6.66 -9.77 -3.62
C GLN A 51 7.87 -10.24 -2.77
N ASN A 52 7.63 -10.74 -1.54
CA ASN A 52 8.66 -11.15 -0.59
C ASN A 52 9.64 -10.02 -0.18
N ILE A 53 9.18 -8.77 -0.20
CA ILE A 53 9.95 -7.59 0.20
C ILE A 53 9.48 -7.09 1.56
N TYR A 54 10.19 -7.48 2.63
CA TYR A 54 9.78 -7.15 4.00
C TYR A 54 10.56 -5.99 4.65
N SER A 55 11.75 -5.67 4.11
CA SER A 55 12.60 -4.61 4.66
C SER A 55 12.07 -3.24 4.29
N SER A 56 11.77 -2.40 5.27
CA SER A 56 11.28 -1.03 5.06
C SER A 56 12.19 -0.20 4.14
N ARG A 57 13.51 -0.34 4.25
CA ARG A 57 14.47 0.32 3.33
C ARG A 57 14.35 -0.19 1.90
N LYS A 58 14.10 -1.49 1.74
CA LYS A 58 13.91 -2.10 0.42
C LYS A 58 12.59 -1.64 -0.19
N ILE A 59 11.51 -1.61 0.60
CA ILE A 59 10.20 -1.06 0.21
C ILE A 59 10.34 0.40 -0.24
N GLU A 60 10.99 1.25 0.56
CA GLU A 60 11.24 2.65 0.20
C GLU A 60 12.00 2.79 -1.13
N THR A 61 13.01 1.94 -1.35
CA THR A 61 13.79 1.95 -2.59
C THR A 61 12.93 1.56 -3.79
N VAL A 62 12.01 0.60 -3.62
CA VAL A 62 11.09 0.17 -4.68
C VAL A 62 10.04 1.25 -4.95
N CYS A 63 9.43 1.86 -3.92
CA CYS A 63 8.49 2.98 -4.09
C CYS A 63 9.10 4.17 -4.86
N LYS A 64 10.41 4.41 -4.73
CA LYS A 64 11.11 5.49 -5.44
C LYS A 64 11.39 5.20 -6.92
N ARG A 65 11.36 3.93 -7.33
CA ARG A 65 11.83 3.48 -8.65
C ARG A 65 10.77 2.81 -9.49
N ASP A 66 9.79 2.18 -8.84
CA ASP A 66 8.77 1.37 -9.48
C ASP A 66 7.41 2.09 -9.40
N ILE A 67 6.83 2.36 -10.57
CA ILE A 67 5.51 2.99 -10.69
C ILE A 67 4.39 2.07 -10.19
N ASN A 68 4.64 0.76 -10.07
CA ASN A 68 3.67 -0.19 -9.54
C ASN A 68 3.41 -0.01 -8.02
N PHE A 69 4.25 0.76 -7.34
CA PHE A 69 4.12 1.08 -5.91
C PHE A 69 3.65 2.52 -5.64
N MET A 70 3.26 3.26 -6.69
CA MET A 70 2.92 4.69 -6.63
C MET A 70 1.60 4.98 -7.34
#